data_AF-A0A660ZW23-F1
#
_entry.id   AF-A0A660ZW23-F1
#
_cell.length_a   1.000
_cell.length_b   1.000
_cell.length_c   1.000
_cell.angle_alpha   90.00
_cell.angle_beta   90.00
_cell.angle_gamma   90.00
#
_symmetry.space_group_name_H-M   'P 1'
#
loop_
_entity.id
_entity.type
_entity.pdbx_description
1 polymer ?
#
loop_
_entity_poly.entity_id
_entity_poly.type
_entity_poly.pdbx_seq_one_letter_code
_entity_poly.pdbx_strand_id
1 'polypeptide(L)'
;MDLKESWGFWYWIAMVPIFGGLSVYLEWNTQVHAANPKPLHLKAQLVHWLATLLGVGLVFLMEDRRIEFDRTETGLMSLLVLGLSTVLLGVHTQWRLAVVGLLLLVTLVAAMAAEQFFWLMLIPTAIALWVMHRRQK
;
A
#
# COMPACT_ATOMS: atom_id res chain seq x y z
N MET A 1 -15.26 -0.96 -22.42
CA MET A 1 -14.93 -1.72 -21.20
C MET A 1 -13.49 -1.42 -20.87
N ASP A 2 -13.29 -0.40 -20.04
CA ASP A 2 -11.97 0.10 -19.63
C ASP A 2 -11.31 -0.90 -18.69
N LEU A 3 -10.53 -1.80 -19.29
CA LEU A 3 -9.73 -2.77 -18.55
C LEU A 3 -8.69 -2.09 -17.66
N LYS A 4 -8.47 -0.77 -17.71
CA LYS A 4 -7.48 -0.05 -16.87
C LYS A 4 -8.04 0.46 -15.53
N GLU A 5 -9.35 0.63 -15.38
CA GLU A 5 -9.95 1.23 -14.17
C GLU A 5 -9.97 0.27 -12.98
N SER A 6 -10.23 -1.03 -13.19
CA SER A 6 -10.39 -2.00 -12.11
C SER A 6 -9.10 -2.54 -11.48
N TRP A 7 -7.92 -2.36 -12.08
CA TRP A 7 -6.68 -2.99 -11.57
C TRP A 7 -6.21 -2.42 -10.24
N GLY A 8 -6.50 -1.14 -9.95
CA GLY A 8 -6.08 -0.53 -8.68
C GLY A 8 -6.74 -1.23 -7.49
N PHE A 9 -8.05 -1.41 -7.55
CA PHE A 9 -8.82 -2.13 -6.54
C PHE A 9 -8.29 -3.55 -6.34
N TRP A 10 -8.14 -4.32 -7.42
CA TRP A 10 -7.66 -5.70 -7.34
C TRP A 10 -6.22 -5.81 -6.83
N TYR A 11 -5.34 -4.87 -7.20
CA TYR A 11 -3.97 -4.82 -6.71
C TYR A 11 -3.94 -4.66 -5.18
N TRP A 12 -4.68 -3.70 -4.62
CA TRP A 12 -4.69 -3.47 -3.19
C TRP A 12 -5.36 -4.60 -2.43
N ILE A 13 -6.49 -5.12 -2.93
CA ILE A 13 -7.15 -6.30 -2.35
C ILE A 13 -6.23 -7.52 -2.35
N ALA A 14 -5.44 -7.75 -3.40
CA ALA A 14 -4.49 -8.85 -3.46
C ALA A 14 -3.27 -8.66 -2.54
N MET A 15 -2.84 -7.42 -2.31
CA MET A 15 -1.72 -7.12 -1.40
C MET A 15 -2.05 -7.48 0.06
N VAL A 16 -3.28 -7.26 0.53
CA VAL A 16 -3.64 -7.55 1.92
C VAL A 16 -3.41 -9.03 2.33
N PRO A 17 -3.92 -10.05 1.61
CA PRO A 17 -3.65 -11.45 1.94
C PRO A 17 -2.19 -11.86 1.69
N ILE A 18 -1.46 -11.21 0.77
CA ILE A 18 -0.02 -11.48 0.59
C ILE A 18 0.75 -11.09 1.85
N PHE A 19 0.56 -9.86 2.34
CA PHE A 19 1.21 -9.43 3.58
C PHE A 19 0.69 -10.20 4.81
N GLY A 20 -0.58 -10.60 4.81
CA GLY A 20 -1.13 -11.47 5.87
C GLY A 20 -0.55 -12.89 5.88
N GLY A 21 -0.37 -13.50 4.72
CA GLY A 21 0.36 -14.77 4.59
C GLY A 21 1.81 -14.63 5.05
N LEU A 22 2.46 -13.53 4.67
CA LEU A 22 3.84 -13.25 5.09
C LEU A 22 3.94 -13.09 6.61
N SER A 23 2.96 -12.45 7.27
CA SER A 23 2.96 -12.32 8.73
C SER A 23 2.84 -13.67 9.43
N VAL A 24 1.96 -14.55 8.94
CA VAL A 24 1.80 -15.91 9.49
C VAL A 24 3.08 -16.73 9.27
N TYR A 25 3.69 -16.63 8.09
CA TYR A 25 4.93 -17.34 7.77
C TYR A 25 6.09 -16.88 8.67
N LEU A 26 6.23 -15.57 8.89
CA LEU A 26 7.26 -15.01 9.74
C LEU A 26 7.07 -15.41 11.20
N GLU A 27 5.83 -15.40 11.70
CA GLU A 27 5.52 -15.88 13.05
C GLU A 27 5.84 -17.37 13.17
N TRP A 28 5.36 -18.20 12.24
CA TRP A 28 5.66 -19.63 12.20
C TRP A 28 7.17 -19.92 12.20
N ASN A 29 7.94 -19.27 11.32
CA ASN A 29 9.37 -19.47 11.22
C ASN A 29 10.10 -19.06 12.51
N THR A 30 9.69 -17.97 13.15
CA THR A 30 10.26 -17.55 14.44
C THR A 30 9.93 -18.55 15.55
N GLN A 31 8.72 -19.11 15.58
CA GLN A 31 8.30 -20.08 16.59
C GLN A 31 9.01 -21.43 16.45
N VAL A 32 9.26 -21.90 15.22
CA VAL A 32 10.03 -23.12 14.94
C VAL A 32 11.46 -23.04 15.48
N HIS A 33 12.04 -21.82 15.53
CA HIS A 33 13.40 -21.58 16.03
C HIS A 33 13.43 -21.09 17.49
N ALA A 34 12.27 -20.96 18.16
CA ALA A 34 12.19 -20.44 19.52
C ALA A 34 12.22 -21.56 20.57
N ALA A 35 13.01 -21.37 21.63
CA ALA A 35 13.13 -22.33 22.74
C ALA A 35 11.82 -22.55 23.54
N ASN A 36 10.83 -21.65 23.41
CA ASN A 36 9.51 -21.77 24.02
C ASN A 36 8.42 -21.39 23.00
N PRO A 37 7.72 -22.36 22.39
CA PRO A 37 6.67 -22.08 21.43
C PRO A 37 5.44 -21.50 22.14
N LYS A 38 5.07 -20.27 21.79
CA LYS A 38 3.78 -19.67 22.14
C LYS A 38 2.69 -20.08 21.14
N PRO A 39 1.41 -20.13 21.53
CA PRO A 39 0.33 -20.34 20.57
C PRO A 39 0.33 -19.20 19.53
N LEU A 40 0.15 -19.54 18.25
CA LEU A 40 -0.01 -18.53 17.19
C LEU A 40 -1.27 -17.70 17.47
N HIS A 41 -1.16 -16.38 17.44
CA HIS A 41 -2.31 -15.49 17.65
C HIS A 41 -3.13 -15.30 16.35
N LEU A 42 -3.45 -16.42 15.69
CA LEU A 42 -4.04 -16.46 14.36
C LEU A 42 -5.39 -15.71 14.29
N LYS A 43 -6.20 -15.80 15.36
CA LYS A 43 -7.50 -15.11 15.43
C LYS A 43 -7.35 -13.59 15.44
N ALA A 44 -6.41 -13.06 16.22
CA ALA A 44 -6.14 -11.64 16.28
C ALA A 44 -5.58 -11.13 14.93
N GLN A 45 -4.70 -11.92 14.31
CA GLN A 45 -4.15 -11.63 12.99
C GLN A 45 -5.24 -11.59 11.92
N LEU A 46 -6.16 -12.56 11.90
CA LEU A 46 -7.27 -12.61 10.95
C LEU A 46 -8.22 -11.42 11.11
N VAL A 47 -8.58 -11.05 12.33
CA VAL A 47 -9.44 -9.88 12.59
C VAL A 47 -8.75 -8.58 12.15
N HIS A 48 -7.45 -8.45 12.43
CA HIS A 48 -6.67 -7.28 12.02
C HIS A 48 -6.61 -7.15 10.50
N TRP A 49 -6.29 -8.24 9.79
CA TRP A 49 -6.25 -8.25 8.33
C TRP A 49 -7.63 -8.04 7.68
N LEU A 50 -8.70 -8.55 8.31
CA LEU A 50 -10.06 -8.28 7.89
C LEU A 50 -10.42 -6.79 8.06
N ALA A 51 -10.00 -6.17 9.17
CA ALA A 51 -10.17 -4.73 9.38
C ALA A 51 -9.37 -3.90 8.36
N THR A 52 -8.17 -4.33 7.98
CA THR A 52 -7.38 -3.70 6.91
C THR A 52 -8.08 -3.80 5.55
N LEU A 53 -8.60 -4.98 5.20
CA LEU A 53 -9.38 -5.18 3.97
C LEU A 53 -10.61 -4.27 3.95
N LEU A 54 -11.34 -4.17 5.08
CA LEU A 54 -12.47 -3.26 5.21
C LEU A 54 -12.05 -1.80 5.05
N GLY A 55 -10.92 -1.39 5.65
CA GLY A 55 -10.36 -0.05 5.50
C GLY A 55 -10.06 0.31 4.05
N VAL A 56 -9.35 -0.57 3.33
CA VAL A 56 -9.08 -0.40 1.89
C VAL A 56 -10.39 -0.35 1.10
N GLY A 57 -11.34 -1.25 1.38
CA GLY A 57 -12.65 -1.26 0.74
C GLY A 57 -13.45 0.03 0.96
N LEU A 58 -13.38 0.62 2.15
CA LEU A 58 -14.01 1.91 2.43
C LEU A 58 -13.37 3.05 1.62
N VAL A 59 -12.04 3.08 1.49
CA VAL A 59 -11.34 4.09 0.69
C VAL A 59 -11.81 4.03 -0.76
N PHE A 60 -11.89 2.84 -1.36
CA PHE A 60 -12.41 2.64 -2.72
C PHE A 60 -13.91 2.96 -2.83
N LEU A 61 -14.71 2.70 -1.78
CA LEU A 61 -16.12 3.11 -1.76
C LEU A 61 -16.27 4.63 -1.74
N MET A 62 -15.37 5.36 -1.08
CA MET A 62 -15.37 6.83 -1.09
C MET A 62 -14.98 7.40 -2.47
N GLU A 63 -14.02 6.77 -3.16
CA GLU A 63 -13.67 7.08 -4.56
C GLU A 63 -14.86 6.90 -5.50
N ASP A 64 -15.54 5.73 -5.43
CA ASP A 64 -16.69 5.42 -6.28
C ASP A 64 -17.87 6.39 -6.08
N ARG A 65 -18.00 6.92 -4.86
CA ARG A 65 -18.97 7.98 -4.53
C ARG A 65 -18.57 9.38 -5.00
N ARG A 66 -17.44 9.53 -5.71
CA ARG A 66 -16.86 10.80 -6.19
C ARG A 66 -16.68 11.85 -5.09
N ILE A 67 -16.36 11.41 -3.87
CA ILE A 67 -15.99 12.32 -2.78
C ILE A 67 -14.57 12.79 -3.06
N GLU A 68 -14.39 13.76 -3.98
CA GLU A 68 -13.16 14.53 -4.32
C GLU A 68 -11.83 13.77 -4.47
N PHE A 69 -11.78 12.44 -4.36
CA PHE A 69 -10.55 11.67 -4.44
C PHE A 69 -10.22 11.33 -5.88
N ASP A 70 -9.04 11.75 -6.32
CA ASP A 70 -8.44 11.22 -7.54
C ASP A 70 -7.92 9.79 -7.29
N ARG A 71 -7.79 9.01 -8.36
CA ARG A 71 -7.39 7.60 -8.31
C ARG A 71 -6.03 7.40 -7.63
N THR A 72 -5.12 8.34 -7.78
CA THR A 72 -3.82 8.30 -7.10
C THR A 72 -3.98 8.45 -5.59
N GLU A 73 -4.85 9.34 -5.13
CA GLU A 73 -5.12 9.58 -3.72
C GLU A 73 -5.73 8.35 -3.06
N THR A 74 -6.67 7.66 -3.71
CA THR A 74 -7.23 6.39 -3.23
C THR A 74 -6.15 5.31 -3.05
N GLY A 75 -5.22 5.23 -4.01
CA GLY A 75 -4.07 4.32 -3.93
C GLY A 75 -3.15 4.65 -2.75
N LEU A 76 -2.86 5.93 -2.53
CA LEU A 76 -2.05 6.41 -1.41
C LEU A 76 -2.75 6.17 -0.06
N MET A 77 -4.05 6.41 0.03
CA MET A 77 -4.84 6.11 1.23
C MET A 77 -4.89 4.61 1.53
N SER A 78 -5.00 3.76 0.50
CA SER A 78 -4.91 2.31 0.65
C SER A 78 -3.53 1.86 1.15
N LEU A 79 -2.45 2.48 0.64
CA LEU A 79 -1.09 2.26 1.10
C LEU A 79 -0.91 2.69 2.57
N LEU A 80 -1.50 3.81 2.97
CA LEU A 80 -1.51 4.29 4.35
C LEU A 80 -2.19 3.29 5.29
N VAL A 81 -3.40 2.84 4.93
CA VAL A 81 -4.16 1.84 5.71
C VAL A 81 -3.39 0.54 5.85
N LEU A 82 -2.79 0.06 4.76
CA LEU A 82 -1.97 -1.14 4.74
C LEU A 82 -0.72 -0.98 5.61
N GLY A 83 0.03 0.12 5.42
CA GLY A 83 1.25 0.45 6.16
C GLY A 83 1.01 0.53 7.67
N LEU A 84 0.02 1.30 8.11
CA LEU A 84 -0.37 1.39 9.52
C LEU A 84 -0.76 0.02 10.09
N SER A 85 -1.58 -0.75 9.36
CA SER A 85 -1.98 -2.08 9.79
C SER A 85 -0.76 -3.00 10.00
N THR A 86 0.21 -3.00 9.07
CA THR A 86 1.44 -3.77 9.22
C THR A 86 2.32 -3.32 10.39
N VAL A 87 2.42 -2.01 10.65
CA VAL A 87 3.17 -1.48 11.81
C VAL A 87 2.54 -1.96 13.11
N LEU A 88 1.23 -1.77 13.27
CA LEU A 88 0.53 -2.18 14.50
C LEU A 88 0.67 -3.68 14.74
N LEU A 89 0.53 -4.50 13.70
CA LEU A 89 0.71 -5.95 13.84
C LEU A 89 2.14 -6.31 14.25
N GLY A 90 3.13 -5.62 13.68
CA GLY A 90 4.53 -5.84 14.00
C GLY A 90 4.90 -5.44 15.43
N VAL A 91 4.34 -4.36 15.96
CA VAL A 91 4.54 -3.94 17.35
C VAL A 91 4.00 -4.99 18.33
N HIS A 92 2.85 -5.60 18.03
CA HIS A 92 2.22 -6.58 18.92
C HIS A 92 2.77 -8.01 18.77
N THR A 93 3.30 -8.36 17.60
CA THR A 93 3.65 -9.76 17.27
C THR A 93 5.14 -9.94 16.96
N GLN A 94 5.67 -9.20 15.98
CA GLN A 94 7.00 -9.41 15.40
C GLN A 94 7.60 -8.07 14.92
N TRP A 95 8.70 -7.62 15.52
CA TRP A 95 9.34 -6.34 15.18
C TRP A 95 9.73 -6.19 13.69
N ARG A 96 10.03 -7.30 13.01
CA ARG A 96 10.36 -7.32 11.56
C ARG A 96 9.20 -6.79 10.71
N LEU A 97 7.96 -7.11 11.07
CA LEU A 97 6.78 -6.58 10.38
C LEU A 97 6.59 -5.08 10.64
N ALA A 98 7.02 -4.58 11.81
CA ALA A 98 6.97 -3.15 12.11
C ALA A 98 7.92 -2.38 11.20
N VAL A 99 9.11 -2.92 10.92
CA VAL A 99 10.06 -2.34 9.94
C VAL A 99 9.47 -2.32 8.53
N VAL A 100 8.83 -3.42 8.10
CA VAL A 100 8.17 -3.50 6.79
C VAL A 100 7.05 -2.45 6.68
N GLY A 101 6.20 -2.33 7.71
CA GLY A 101 5.16 -1.32 7.74
C GLY A 101 5.73 0.11 7.72
N LEU A 102 6.83 0.36 8.42
CA LEU A 102 7.51 1.65 8.39
C LEU A 102 8.06 1.98 6.99
N LEU A 103 8.65 1.00 6.30
CA LEU A 103 9.08 1.17 4.91
C LEU A 103 7.91 1.51 3.98
N LEU A 104 6.72 0.92 4.19
CA LEU A 104 5.52 1.26 3.42
C LEU A 104 5.07 2.70 3.68
N LEU A 105 5.14 3.19 4.93
CA LEU A 105 4.85 4.59 5.26
C LEU A 105 5.89 5.56 4.69
N VAL A 106 7.17 5.21 4.68
CA VAL A 106 8.20 6.00 4.00
C VAL A 106 7.93 6.05 2.49
N THR A 107 7.53 4.92 1.91
CA THR A 107 7.15 4.85 0.49
C THR A 107 5.95 5.75 0.18
N LEU A 108 4.95 5.79 1.07
CA LEU A 108 3.81 6.70 0.97
C LEU A 108 4.26 8.16 0.93
N VAL A 109 5.12 8.58 1.88
CA VAL A 109 5.63 9.95 1.93
C VAL A 109 6.42 10.29 0.66
N ALA A 110 7.25 9.36 0.18
CA ALA A 110 8.00 9.53 -1.06
C ALA A 110 7.07 9.67 -2.27
N ALA A 111 6.00 8.88 -2.33
CA ALA A 111 5.02 8.92 -3.41
C ALA A 111 4.18 10.21 -3.39
N MET A 112 3.76 10.69 -2.21
CA MET A 112 3.09 11.98 -2.06
C MET A 112 3.99 13.15 -2.48
N ALA A 113 5.26 13.13 -2.07
CA ALA A 113 6.23 14.12 -2.51
C ALA A 113 6.40 14.08 -4.04
N ALA A 114 6.51 12.88 -4.62
CA ALA A 114 6.62 12.73 -6.07
C ALA A 114 5.38 13.26 -6.82
N GLU A 115 4.17 13.06 -6.30
CA GLU A 115 2.95 13.67 -6.86
C GLU A 115 3.00 15.20 -6.83
N GLN A 116 3.40 15.79 -5.71
CA GLN A 116 3.55 17.25 -5.60
C GLN A 116 4.57 17.80 -6.61
N PHE A 117 5.64 17.05 -6.88
CA PHE A 117 6.66 17.44 -7.85
C PHE A 117 6.36 16.97 -9.30
N PHE A 118 5.27 16.24 -9.53
CA PHE A 118 4.91 15.71 -10.85
C PHE A 118 4.68 16.84 -11.86
N TRP A 119 4.04 17.93 -11.43
CA TRP A 119 3.88 19.16 -12.21
C TRP A 119 5.22 19.80 -12.60
N LEU A 120 6.24 19.73 -11.73
CA LEU A 120 7.57 20.25 -12.00
C LEU A 120 8.35 19.41 -13.02
N MET A 121 8.12 18.09 -13.11
CA MET A 121 8.71 17.23 -14.14
C MET A 121 8.01 17.33 -15.51
N LEU A 122 6.74 17.74 -15.53
CA LEU A 122 5.97 17.96 -16.76
C LEU A 122 6.52 19.13 -17.61
N ILE A 123 7.06 20.16 -16.96
CA ILE A 123 7.63 21.33 -17.63
C ILE A 123 8.83 20.97 -18.53
N PRO A 124 9.91 20.32 -18.04
CA PRO A 124 11.05 19.97 -18.87
C PRO A 124 10.72 18.91 -19.94
N THR A 125 9.81 17.98 -19.66
CA THR A 125 9.37 16.99 -20.67
C THR A 125 8.54 17.65 -21.79
N ALA A 126 7.66 18.59 -21.46
CA ALA A 126 6.93 19.39 -22.46
C ALA A 126 7.88 20.25 -23.31
N ILE A 127 8.89 20.87 -22.69
CA ILE A 127 9.94 21.63 -23.40
C ILE A 127 10.73 20.70 -24.33
N ALA A 128 11.14 19.52 -23.85
CA ALA A 128 11.88 18.54 -24.66
C ALA A 128 11.06 18.09 -25.88
N LEU A 129 9.78 17.75 -25.69
CA LEU A 129 8.89 17.37 -26.79
C LEU A 129 8.67 18.52 -27.78
N TRP A 130 8.52 19.75 -27.29
CA TRP A 130 8.39 20.93 -28.15
C TRP A 130 9.65 21.21 -28.96
N VAL A 131 10.83 21.09 -28.34
CA VAL A 131 12.13 21.22 -29.03
C VAL A 131 12.31 20.12 -30.07
N MET A 132 11.97 18.86 -29.74
CA MET A 132 12.01 17.74 -30.69
C MET A 132 11.04 17.96 -31.86
N HIS A 133 9.82 18.46 -31.60
CA HIS A 133 8.86 18.76 -32.65
C HIS A 133 9.30 19.92 -33.55
N ARG A 134 9.94 20.96 -32.99
CA ARG A 134 10.54 22.06 -33.76
C ARG A 134 11.75 21.65 -34.59
N ARG A 135 12.43 20.56 -34.25
CA ARG A 135 13.55 20.01 -35.03
C ARG A 135 13.13 19.07 -36.16
N GLN A 136 11.86 18.67 -36.19
CA GLN A 136 11.28 17.76 -37.19
C GLN A 136 10.51 18.52 -38.30
N LYS A 137 10.37 19.85 -38.19
CA LYS A 137 9.88 20.76 -39.24
C LYS A 137 11.03 21.58 -39.77
#